data_AF-A0A8X6LE18-F1
#
_entry.id   AF-A0A8X6LE18-F1
#
_cell.length_a   1.000
_cell.length_b   1.000
_cell.length_c   1.000
_cell.angle_alpha   90.00
_cell.angle_beta   90.00
_cell.angle_gamma   90.00
#
_symmetry.space_group_name_H-M   'P 1'
#
loop_
_entity.id
_entity.type
_entity.pdbx_description
1 polymer ?
#
loop_
_entity_poly.entity_id
_entity_poly.type
_entity_poly.pdbx_seq_one_letter_code
_entity_poly.pdbx_strand_id
1 'polypeptide(L)'
;MSKNKEIKHGLLNRLVKQKEDKEKEIKNPKRPPLEKLKTPEEIQKWIPSIKEDLEFYLYKAQVVHYSEDHIKLCRQKIQHLEGLYKAFIRKLTELTPEKLDAIPWTNRAYKRKRDGFKFKEVTLMWQADNLGRRTQNPLNFPIAY
;
A
#
# COMPACT_ATOMS: atom_id res chain seq x y z
N MET A 1 -27.35 -12.18 -20.35
CA MET A 1 -26.17 -12.64 -21.13
C MET A 1 -24.92 -12.48 -20.25
N SER A 2 -24.38 -13.59 -19.74
CA SER A 2 -22.97 -13.76 -19.36
C SER A 2 -22.67 -15.25 -19.50
N LYS A 3 -22.46 -15.67 -20.75
CA LYS A 3 -22.40 -17.08 -21.22
C LYS A 3 -21.11 -17.39 -22.00
N ASN A 4 -20.25 -16.39 -22.27
CA ASN A 4 -19.24 -16.51 -23.32
C ASN A 4 -17.89 -17.10 -22.89
N LYS A 5 -17.55 -17.15 -21.60
CA LYS A 5 -16.24 -17.70 -21.17
C LYS A 5 -16.21 -19.23 -21.19
N GLU A 6 -17.34 -19.87 -20.89
CA GLU A 6 -17.43 -21.34 -20.80
C GLU A 6 -17.75 -21.97 -22.16
N ILE A 7 -18.63 -21.34 -22.96
CA ILE A 7 -18.94 -21.79 -24.32
C ILE A 7 -17.72 -21.73 -25.24
N LYS A 8 -16.76 -20.83 -24.98
CA LYS A 8 -15.54 -20.70 -25.80
C LYS A 8 -14.58 -21.89 -25.65
N HIS A 9 -14.74 -22.74 -24.65
CA HIS A 9 -13.75 -23.79 -24.33
C HIS A 9 -14.38 -25.16 -23.99
N GLY A 10 -14.93 -25.85 -25.00
CA GLY A 10 -15.20 -27.29 -24.91
C GLY A 10 -13.93 -28.12 -24.64
N LEU A 11 -14.05 -29.41 -24.30
CA LEU A 11 -12.97 -30.27 -23.76
C LEU A 11 -11.60 -30.21 -24.49
N LEU A 12 -11.57 -29.97 -25.81
CA LEU A 12 -10.34 -29.77 -26.62
C LEU A 12 -9.55 -28.49 -26.26
N ASN A 13 -10.23 -27.51 -25.67
CA ASN A 13 -9.68 -26.19 -25.32
C ASN A 13 -9.08 -26.12 -23.91
N ARG A 14 -9.00 -27.22 -23.15
CA ARG A 14 -8.35 -27.23 -21.82
C ARG A 14 -6.83 -27.01 -21.93
N LEU A 15 -6.16 -27.65 -22.89
CA LEU A 15 -4.71 -27.51 -23.10
C LEU A 15 -4.34 -26.12 -23.62
N VAL A 16 -5.16 -25.57 -24.53
CA VAL A 16 -5.00 -24.19 -25.03
C VAL A 16 -5.16 -23.20 -23.89
N LYS A 17 -6.19 -23.36 -23.05
CA LYS A 17 -6.38 -22.54 -21.85
C LYS A 17 -5.20 -22.66 -20.88
N GLN A 18 -4.70 -23.87 -20.63
CA GLN A 18 -3.51 -24.05 -19.79
C GLN A 18 -2.28 -23.35 -20.36
N LYS A 19 -2.09 -23.36 -21.69
CA LYS A 19 -1.01 -22.61 -22.34
C LYS A 19 -1.20 -21.11 -22.17
N GLU A 20 -2.40 -20.59 -22.44
CA GLU A 20 -2.73 -19.17 -22.26
C GLU A 20 -2.56 -18.70 -20.81
N ASP A 21 -2.99 -19.51 -19.84
CA ASP A 21 -2.88 -19.20 -18.42
C ASP A 21 -1.41 -19.22 -17.99
N LYS A 22 -0.61 -20.19 -18.47
CA LYS A 22 0.86 -20.18 -18.28
C LYS A 22 1.52 -18.98 -18.92
N GLU A 23 1.14 -18.60 -20.14
CA GLU A 23 1.67 -17.41 -20.82
C GLU A 23 1.32 -16.13 -20.07
N LYS A 24 0.11 -16.03 -19.51
CA LYS A 24 -0.30 -14.92 -18.64
C LYS A 24 0.51 -14.91 -17.34
N GLU A 25 0.75 -16.06 -16.73
CA GLU A 25 1.59 -16.18 -15.53
C GLU A 25 3.05 -15.79 -15.79
N ILE A 26 3.57 -16.10 -16.99
CA ILE A 26 4.92 -15.70 -17.40
C ILE A 26 4.99 -14.19 -17.64
N LYS A 27 3.98 -13.61 -18.31
CA LYS A 27 3.91 -12.17 -18.59
C LYS A 27 3.71 -11.34 -17.32
N ASN A 28 2.83 -11.80 -16.44
CA ASN A 28 2.47 -11.14 -15.19
C ASN A 28 2.77 -12.06 -14.00
N PRO A 29 4.05 -12.24 -13.65
CA PRO A 29 4.44 -13.11 -12.55
C PRO A 29 3.87 -12.57 -11.23
N LYS A 30 3.40 -13.49 -10.38
CA LYS A 30 2.98 -13.14 -9.03
C LYS A 30 4.17 -12.58 -8.25
N ARG A 31 3.93 -11.52 -7.49
CA ARG A 31 4.94 -10.91 -6.62
C ARG A 31 5.53 -11.97 -5.67
N PRO A 32 6.85 -12.16 -5.61
CA PRO A 32 7.47 -13.12 -4.71
C PRO A 32 7.36 -12.63 -3.25
N PRO A 33 7.37 -13.55 -2.27
CA PRO A 33 7.47 -13.20 -0.86
C PRO A 33 8.79 -12.48 -0.57
N LEU A 34 8.76 -11.56 0.40
CA LEU A 34 9.88 -10.69 0.72
C LEU A 34 11.16 -11.48 1.03
N GLU A 35 11.06 -12.64 1.67
CA GLU A 35 12.17 -13.55 2.01
C GLU A 35 13.00 -13.97 0.80
N LYS A 36 12.37 -14.17 -0.37
CA LYS A 36 13.05 -14.63 -1.58
C LYS A 36 13.86 -13.53 -2.27
N LEU A 37 13.52 -12.26 -2.04
CA LEU A 37 14.21 -11.12 -2.64
C LEU A 37 15.51 -10.87 -1.88
N LYS A 38 16.67 -11.05 -2.51
CA LYS A 38 17.98 -10.91 -1.82
C LYS A 38 18.75 -9.67 -2.26
N THR A 39 18.53 -9.22 -3.49
CA THR A 39 19.24 -8.06 -4.05
C THR A 39 18.39 -6.79 -3.96
N PRO A 40 19.01 -5.60 -3.82
CA PRO A 40 18.26 -4.35 -3.77
C PRO A 40 17.57 -4.03 -5.09
N GLU A 41 18.15 -4.43 -6.22
CA GLU A 41 17.59 -4.24 -7.56
C GLU A 41 16.30 -5.04 -7.77
N GLU A 42 16.27 -6.30 -7.32
CA GLU A 42 15.06 -7.12 -7.34
C GLU A 42 13.93 -6.47 -6.55
N ILE A 43 14.23 -5.88 -5.39
CA ILE A 43 13.22 -5.19 -4.57
C ILE A 43 12.71 -3.94 -5.29
N GLN A 44 13.62 -3.13 -5.86
CA GLN A 44 13.26 -1.92 -6.59
C GLN A 44 12.33 -2.21 -7.79
N LYS A 45 12.54 -3.33 -8.49
CA LYS A 45 11.69 -3.77 -9.60
C LYS A 45 10.22 -3.92 -9.19
N TRP A 46 9.94 -4.35 -7.96
CA TRP A 46 8.58 -4.64 -7.50
C TRP A 46 7.86 -3.45 -6.84
N ILE A 47 8.59 -2.38 -6.51
CA ILE A 47 8.03 -1.18 -5.87
C ILE A 47 6.94 -0.52 -6.75
N PRO A 48 7.16 -0.28 -8.06
CA PRO A 48 6.12 0.31 -8.92
C PRO A 48 4.83 -0.52 -8.96
N SER A 49 4.95 -1.85 -9.06
CA SER A 49 3.80 -2.76 -9.04
C SER A 49 2.96 -2.63 -7.75
N ILE A 50 3.58 -2.42 -6.58
CA ILE A 50 2.84 -2.20 -5.33
C ILE A 50 2.09 -0.87 -5.37
N LYS A 51 2.70 0.17 -5.96
CA LYS A 51 2.08 1.49 -6.10
C LYS A 51 0.88 1.46 -7.04
N GLU A 52 1.01 0.79 -8.19
CA GLU A 52 -0.09 0.59 -9.14
C GLU A 52 -1.27 -0.13 -8.49
N ASP A 53 -1.02 -1.19 -7.71
CA ASP A 53 -2.07 -1.88 -6.96
C ASP A 53 -2.74 -0.94 -5.93
N LEU A 54 -1.95 -0.13 -5.21
CA LEU A 54 -2.48 0.83 -4.24
C LEU A 54 -3.37 1.88 -4.91
N GLU A 55 -2.91 2.48 -6.00
CA GLU A 55 -3.67 3.46 -6.79
C GLU A 55 -4.97 2.85 -7.31
N PHE A 56 -4.92 1.61 -7.81
CA PHE A 56 -6.10 0.89 -8.26
C PHE A 56 -7.14 0.73 -7.16
N TYR A 57 -6.75 0.26 -5.96
CA TYR A 57 -7.70 0.08 -4.87
C TYR A 57 -8.18 1.39 -4.26
N LEU A 58 -7.36 2.44 -4.27
CA LEU A 58 -7.76 3.79 -3.86
C LEU A 58 -8.84 4.33 -4.77
N TYR A 59 -8.63 4.29 -6.09
CA TYR A 59 -9.64 4.69 -7.07
C TYR A 59 -10.91 3.86 -6.94
N LYS A 60 -10.76 2.55 -6.78
CA LYS A 60 -11.88 1.62 -6.60
C LYS A 60 -12.70 1.91 -5.33
N ALA A 61 -12.07 2.37 -4.25
CA ALA A 61 -12.77 2.73 -3.02
C ALA A 61 -13.55 4.04 -3.11
N GLN A 62 -13.24 4.91 -4.08
CA GLN A 62 -13.93 6.19 -4.33
C GLN A 62 -15.21 6.02 -5.17
N VAL A 63 -15.49 4.83 -5.70
CA VAL A 63 -16.65 4.58 -6.55
C VAL A 63 -17.95 4.68 -5.74
N VAL A 64 -18.80 5.63 -6.12
CA VAL A 64 -20.02 6.03 -5.38
C VAL A 64 -21.03 4.88 -5.18
N HIS A 65 -21.16 3.99 -6.17
CA HIS A 65 -22.19 2.94 -6.17
C HIS A 65 -21.74 1.61 -5.57
N TYR A 66 -20.61 1.58 -4.88
CA TYR A 66 -20.15 0.36 -4.23
C TYR A 66 -20.83 0.16 -2.89
N SER A 67 -21.21 -1.08 -2.58
CA SER A 67 -21.73 -1.42 -1.26
C SER A 67 -20.66 -1.19 -0.20
N GLU A 68 -21.10 -0.94 1.03
CA GLU A 68 -20.19 -0.72 2.17
C GLU A 68 -19.24 -1.90 2.37
N ASP A 69 -19.70 -3.13 2.13
CA ASP A 69 -18.86 -4.32 2.26
C ASP A 69 -17.77 -4.37 1.20
N HIS A 70 -18.05 -3.91 -0.03
CA HIS A 70 -17.01 -3.75 -1.05
C HIS A 70 -16.00 -2.67 -0.68
N ILE A 71 -16.44 -1.57 -0.08
CA ILE A 71 -15.54 -0.51 0.41
C ILE A 71 -14.66 -1.04 1.54
N LYS A 72 -15.23 -1.81 2.50
CA LYS A 72 -14.47 -2.46 3.58
C LYS A 72 -13.39 -3.40 3.03
N LEU A 73 -13.73 -4.24 2.05
CA LEU A 73 -12.77 -5.12 1.38
C LEU A 73 -11.65 -4.33 0.69
N CYS A 74 -11.97 -3.21 0.02
CA CYS A 74 -10.97 -2.34 -0.59
C CYS A 74 -10.04 -1.73 0.47
N ARG A 75 -10.58 -1.25 1.60
CA ARG A 75 -9.78 -0.73 2.72
C ARG A 75 -8.85 -1.79 3.31
N GLN A 76 -9.32 -3.02 3.49
CA GLN A 76 -8.47 -4.14 3.93
C GLN A 76 -7.32 -4.42 2.96
N LYS A 77 -7.60 -4.38 1.65
CA LYS A 77 -6.56 -4.55 0.62
C LYS A 77 -5.54 -3.41 0.63
N ILE A 78 -5.98 -2.17 0.79
CA ILE A 78 -5.11 -1.00 0.92
C ILE A 78 -4.18 -1.18 2.12
N GLN A 79 -4.71 -1.48 3.30
CA GLN A 79 -3.91 -1.69 4.51
C GLN A 79 -2.86 -2.80 4.35
N HIS A 80 -3.23 -3.90 3.70
CA HIS A 80 -2.29 -4.98 3.41
C HIS A 80 -1.16 -4.52 2.47
N LEU A 81 -1.50 -3.81 1.39
CA LEU A 81 -0.54 -3.31 0.41
C LEU A 81 0.39 -2.24 1.01
N GLU A 82 -0.11 -1.37 1.88
CA GLU A 82 0.69 -0.41 2.65
C GLU A 82 1.69 -1.12 3.56
N GLY A 83 1.25 -2.17 4.25
CA GLY A 83 2.12 -3.01 5.07
C GLY A 83 3.23 -3.65 4.25
N LEU A 84 2.90 -4.19 3.08
CA LEU A 84 3.87 -4.74 2.13
C LEU A 84 4.85 -3.67 1.64
N TYR A 85 4.36 -2.50 1.22
CA TYR A 85 5.21 -1.40 0.77
C TYR A 85 6.24 -1.01 1.84
N LYS A 86 5.79 -0.81 3.09
CA LYS A 86 6.67 -0.50 4.23
C LYS A 86 7.71 -1.60 4.46
N ALA A 87 7.31 -2.86 4.36
CA ALA A 87 8.22 -4.00 4.52
C ALA A 87 9.29 -4.06 3.41
N PHE A 88 8.92 -3.77 2.16
CA PHE A 88 9.85 -3.70 1.03
C PHE A 88 10.86 -2.57 1.21
N ILE A 89 10.41 -1.37 1.60
CA ILE A 89 11.30 -0.25 1.87
C ILE A 89 12.25 -0.56 3.03
N ARG A 90 11.74 -1.14 4.12
CA ARG A 90 12.59 -1.55 5.24
C ARG A 90 13.67 -2.54 4.80
N LYS A 91 13.32 -3.55 4.02
CA LYS A 91 14.31 -4.51 3.52
C LYS A 91 15.32 -3.87 2.58
N LEU A 92 14.89 -2.93 1.74
CA LEU A 92 15.80 -2.16 0.89
C LEU A 92 16.82 -1.39 1.73
N THR A 93 16.36 -0.71 2.80
CA THR A 93 17.27 0.00 3.71
C THR A 93 18.23 -0.92 4.47
N GLU A 94 17.81 -2.16 4.77
CA GLU A 94 18.67 -3.17 5.40
C GLU A 94 19.74 -3.69 4.43
N LEU A 95 19.42 -3.85 3.14
CA LEU A 95 20.32 -4.34 2.10
C LEU A 95 21.27 -3.26 1.54
N THR A 96 20.92 -1.97 1.61
CA THR A 96 21.77 -0.86 1.15
C THR A 96 22.24 0.02 2.31
N PRO A 97 23.10 -0.48 3.22
CA PRO A 97 23.68 0.36 4.27
C PRO A 97 24.67 1.40 3.69
N GLU A 98 25.25 1.12 2.52
CA GLU A 98 26.39 1.86 1.95
C GLU A 98 26.06 3.26 1.39
N LYS A 99 24.82 3.53 0.99
CA LYS A 99 24.43 4.87 0.48
C LYS A 99 24.41 5.96 1.57
N LEU A 100 24.56 5.59 2.85
CA LEU A 100 24.67 6.56 3.94
C LEU A 100 26.12 7.01 4.22
N ASP A 101 27.15 6.37 3.65
CA ASP A 101 28.55 6.53 4.10
C ASP A 101 29.51 7.17 3.05
N ALA A 102 29.04 7.60 1.88
CA ALA A 102 29.91 7.96 0.75
C ALA A 102 30.08 9.48 0.47
N ILE A 103 30.12 10.34 1.49
CA ILE A 103 30.53 11.76 1.33
C ILE A 103 31.73 12.09 2.25
N PRO A 104 32.96 12.19 1.70
CA PRO A 104 34.20 12.13 2.48
C PRO A 104 34.53 13.36 3.36
N TRP A 105 33.92 14.53 3.16
CA TRP A 105 34.21 15.71 4.01
C TRP A 105 33.26 15.89 5.19
N THR A 106 32.44 14.88 5.50
CA THR A 106 31.42 14.96 6.55
C THR A 106 31.84 14.19 7.79
N ASN A 107 31.86 14.87 8.94
CA ASN A 107 32.13 14.23 10.24
C ASN A 107 31.05 13.19 10.56
N ARG A 108 31.48 11.95 10.87
CA ARG A 108 30.60 10.82 11.22
C ARG A 108 30.11 10.94 12.67
N ALA A 109 28.82 11.19 12.87
CA ALA A 109 28.22 11.14 14.20
C ALA A 109 28.05 9.68 14.68
N TYR A 110 28.44 9.39 15.92
CA TYR A 110 28.32 8.06 16.54
C TYR A 110 26.85 7.57 16.56
N LYS A 111 26.58 6.38 16.01
CA LYS A 111 25.24 5.77 15.99
C LYS A 111 24.84 5.30 17.39
N ARG A 112 23.86 5.97 18.03
CA ARG A 112 23.26 5.52 19.30
C ARG A 112 22.36 4.31 19.04
N LYS A 113 22.37 3.33 19.96
CA LYS A 113 21.54 2.10 19.88
C LYS A 113 20.06 2.46 19.78
N ARG A 114 19.34 1.66 18.96
CA ARG A 114 17.93 1.84 18.58
C ARG A 114 17.01 1.81 19.79
N ASP A 115 16.38 2.95 20.10
CA ASP A 115 15.15 3.00 20.88
C ASP A 115 13.99 3.31 19.91
N GLY A 116 13.00 2.42 19.89
CA GLY A 116 11.71 2.46 19.17
C GLY A 116 11.52 3.49 18.05
N PHE A 117 11.61 3.04 16.80
CA PHE A 117 11.21 3.81 15.62
C PHE A 117 9.68 4.05 15.65
N LYS A 118 9.24 5.14 16.31
CA LYS A 118 7.85 5.59 16.27
C LYS A 118 7.58 6.16 14.87
N PHE A 119 6.92 5.36 14.04
CA PHE A 119 6.29 5.82 12.81
C PHE A 119 5.34 6.94 13.22
N LYS A 120 5.59 8.19 12.80
CA LYS A 120 4.61 9.26 13.01
C LYS A 120 3.33 8.83 12.31
N GLU A 121 2.28 8.64 13.09
CA GLU A 121 0.94 8.44 12.59
C GLU A 121 0.62 9.55 11.60
N VAL A 122 0.33 9.20 10.35
CA VAL A 122 -0.43 10.06 9.45
C VAL A 122 -1.89 9.92 9.90
N THR A 123 -2.20 10.52 11.05
CA THR A 123 -3.57 10.74 11.51
C THR A 123 -3.85 12.22 11.32
N LEU A 124 -4.21 12.67 10.11
CA LEU A 124 -5.01 13.88 9.92
C LEU A 124 -5.79 13.76 8.60
N MET A 125 -7.09 14.03 8.70
CA MET A 125 -8.18 13.94 7.72
C MET A 125 -8.90 12.58 7.65
N TRP A 126 -10.22 12.63 7.87
CA TRP A 126 -11.20 11.56 8.10
C TRP A 126 -11.56 11.22 9.56
N GLN A 127 -11.52 12.20 10.46
CA GLN A 127 -12.35 12.22 11.66
C GLN A 127 -12.86 13.65 11.91
N ALA A 128 -13.86 14.08 11.15
CA ALA A 128 -14.58 15.33 11.46
C ALA A 128 -16.01 15.34 10.89
N ASP A 129 -16.73 14.22 10.89
CA ASP A 129 -18.18 14.20 10.57
C ASP A 129 -18.87 13.14 11.43
N ASN A 130 -18.83 13.30 12.76
CA ASN A 130 -19.72 12.56 13.66
C ASN A 130 -19.67 13.08 15.10
N LEU A 131 -19.91 14.37 15.34
CA LEU A 131 -20.36 14.84 16.66
C LEU A 131 -21.29 16.05 16.52
N GLY A 132 -22.56 15.74 16.30
CA GLY A 132 -23.64 16.64 16.71
C GLY A 132 -23.70 16.71 18.24
N ARG A 133 -24.09 17.91 18.72
CA ARG A 133 -24.46 18.31 20.10
C ARG A 133 -23.33 18.66 21.08
N ARG A 134 -23.13 19.96 21.30
CA ARG A 134 -23.52 20.66 22.55
C ARG A 134 -23.34 22.17 22.41
N THR A 135 -24.43 22.88 22.67
CA THR A 135 -24.57 24.32 22.91
C THR A 135 -23.61 24.81 24.01
N GLN A 136 -22.96 25.97 23.85
CA GLN A 136 -22.88 27.04 24.87
C GLN A 136 -22.61 28.41 24.21
N ASN A 137 -23.46 29.38 24.56
CA ASN A 137 -23.41 30.81 24.21
C ASN A 137 -22.06 31.48 24.55
N PRO A 138 -21.58 32.43 23.74
CA PRO A 138 -20.63 33.44 24.19
C PRO A 138 -21.35 34.77 24.51
N LEU A 139 -21.88 34.90 25.73
CA LEU A 139 -22.17 36.19 26.35
C LEU A 139 -21.41 36.27 27.67
N ASN A 140 -20.17 36.78 27.64
CA ASN A 140 -19.60 37.59 28.71
C ASN A 140 -18.21 38.09 28.34
N PHE A 141 -18.07 39.39 28.07
CA PHE A 141 -16.81 40.11 28.16
C PHE A 141 -16.93 41.09 29.33
N PRO A 142 -16.13 40.96 30.41
CA PRO A 142 -16.04 42.00 31.41
C PRO A 142 -15.12 43.12 30.89
N ILE A 143 -15.67 44.33 30.84
CA ILE A 143 -14.94 45.59 30.66
C ILE A 143 -14.25 45.89 31.99
N ALA A 144 -12.92 46.07 31.96
CA ALA A 144 -12.18 46.68 33.05
C ALA A 144 -11.76 48.09 32.60
N TYR A 145 -11.99 49.04 33.51
CA TYR A 145 -11.95 50.49 33.41
C TYR A 145 -10.68 51.09 32.79
#